data_AF-A0A510I5P4-F1
#
_entry.id   AF-A0A510I5P4-F1
#
_cell.length_a   1.000
_cell.length_b   1.000
_cell.length_c   1.000
_cell.angle_alpha   90.00
_cell.angle_beta   90.00
_cell.angle_gamma   90.00
#
_symmetry.space_group_name_H-M   'P 1'
#
loop_
_entity.id
_entity.type
_entity.pdbx_description
1 polymer ?
#
loop_
_entity_poly.entity_id
_entity_poly.type
_entity_poly.pdbx_seq_one_letter_code
_entity_poly.pdbx_strand_id
1 'polypeptide(L)'
;MEFPSELFGSVWHTTSLERYSRIVGDGCIKANPDIPDSERWGTNLGEKHFPFVRSLGGISVFDFRDFDADATDWATFVPCRTEWQSAVWIEVDISKLGDSFKSAQSIRELWHEVNSTRKFITQIEGAVIGSIPTLAFKQVLVYDTQKSSFSTLA
;
A
#
# COMPACT_ATOMS: atom_id res chain seq x y z
N MET A 1 -0.18 3.05 20.72
CA MET A 1 -1.08 2.48 19.68
C MET A 1 -0.50 1.11 19.38
N GLU A 2 -1.28 0.06 19.44
CA GLU A 2 -0.81 -1.29 19.11
C GLU A 2 -1.00 -1.55 17.61
N PHE A 3 -0.09 -2.29 17.01
CA PHE A 3 -0.21 -2.68 15.62
C PHE A 3 -1.33 -3.74 15.46
N PRO A 4 -2.23 -3.64 14.46
CA PRO A 4 -3.31 -4.60 14.28
C PRO A 4 -2.80 -5.99 13.90
N SER A 5 -3.17 -7.01 14.66
CA SER A 5 -2.71 -8.39 14.44
C SER A 5 -3.20 -8.96 13.10
N GLU A 6 -4.32 -8.47 12.58
CA GLU A 6 -4.89 -8.89 11.29
C GLU A 6 -3.98 -8.58 10.10
N LEU A 7 -3.10 -7.58 10.22
CA LEU A 7 -2.21 -7.17 9.14
C LEU A 7 -0.80 -7.79 9.25
N PHE A 8 -0.48 -8.41 10.39
CA PHE A 8 0.87 -8.86 10.70
C PHE A 8 1.32 -10.01 9.78
N GLY A 9 2.61 -10.04 9.43
CA GLY A 9 3.22 -11.16 8.71
C GLY A 9 2.90 -11.26 7.22
N SER A 10 2.29 -10.23 6.63
CA SER A 10 1.79 -10.26 5.24
C SER A 10 2.08 -8.96 4.48
N VAL A 11 1.84 -8.98 3.17
CA VAL A 11 1.99 -7.80 2.29
C VAL A 11 0.61 -7.27 1.92
N TRP A 12 0.42 -5.97 2.06
CA TRP A 12 -0.89 -5.36 1.94
C TRP A 12 -0.92 -4.12 1.06
N HIS A 13 -2.02 -3.91 0.36
CA HIS A 13 -2.36 -2.63 -0.25
C HIS A 13 -3.58 -2.03 0.45
N THR A 14 -3.53 -0.74 0.78
CA THR A 14 -4.68 -0.05 1.39
C THR A 14 -5.32 0.94 0.41
N THR A 15 -6.65 1.01 0.41
CA THR A 15 -7.44 1.88 -0.46
C THR A 15 -8.82 2.19 0.14
N SER A 16 -9.64 3.00 -0.54
CA SER A 16 -11.03 3.25 -0.14
C SER A 16 -11.98 2.19 -0.71
N LEU A 17 -13.17 2.03 -0.12
CA LEU A 17 -14.22 1.14 -0.64
C LEU A 17 -14.59 1.45 -2.10
N GLU A 18 -14.74 2.72 -2.44
CA GLU A 18 -15.05 3.14 -3.81
C GLU A 18 -13.96 2.71 -4.80
N ARG A 19 -12.69 2.89 -4.44
CA ARG A 19 -11.57 2.48 -5.28
C ARG A 19 -11.44 0.98 -5.38
N TYR A 20 -11.72 0.25 -4.30
CA TYR A 20 -11.75 -1.20 -4.33
C TYR A 20 -12.76 -1.71 -5.37
N SER A 21 -13.98 -1.16 -5.42
CA SER A 21 -14.96 -1.53 -6.44
C SER A 21 -14.44 -1.30 -7.87
N ARG A 22 -13.72 -0.19 -8.11
CA ARG A 22 -13.09 0.09 -9.42
C ARG A 22 -11.96 -0.90 -9.74
N ILE A 23 -11.11 -1.22 -8.76
CA ILE A 23 -10.02 -2.20 -8.89
C ILE A 23 -10.58 -3.58 -9.27
N VAL A 24 -11.66 -4.01 -8.62
CA VAL A 24 -12.34 -5.27 -8.93
C VAL A 24 -12.91 -5.24 -10.34
N GLY A 25 -13.58 -4.15 -10.74
CA GLY A 25 -14.10 -3.98 -12.10
C GLY A 25 -13.02 -3.97 -13.19
N ASP A 26 -11.85 -3.39 -12.88
CA ASP A 26 -10.67 -3.37 -13.76
C ASP A 26 -9.89 -4.69 -13.78
N GLY A 27 -10.16 -5.61 -12.85
CA GLY A 27 -9.42 -6.86 -12.68
C GLY A 27 -7.99 -6.70 -12.15
N CYS A 28 -7.58 -5.48 -11.78
CA CYS A 28 -6.25 -5.22 -11.25
C CYS A 28 -6.14 -3.87 -10.53
N ILE A 29 -5.13 -3.75 -9.68
CA ILE A 29 -4.61 -2.47 -9.21
C ILE A 29 -3.62 -1.98 -10.28
N LYS A 30 -3.85 -0.80 -10.82
CA LYS A 30 -2.98 -0.17 -11.82
C LYS A 30 -1.95 0.73 -11.13
N ALA A 31 -0.69 0.72 -11.60
CA ALA A 31 0.33 1.66 -11.11
C ALA A 31 0.00 3.12 -11.46
N ASN A 32 -0.66 3.34 -12.60
CA ASN A 32 -1.13 4.65 -13.02
C ASN A 32 -2.63 4.57 -13.37
N PRO A 33 -3.52 4.55 -12.37
CA PRO A 33 -4.96 4.55 -12.61
C PRO A 33 -5.38 5.92 -13.17
N ASP A 34 -6.43 5.95 -13.99
CA ASP A 34 -7.00 7.20 -14.51
C ASP A 34 -7.89 7.85 -13.45
N ILE A 35 -7.26 8.49 -12.46
CA ILE A 35 -7.94 9.22 -11.37
C ILE A 35 -7.29 10.60 -11.17
N PRO A 36 -8.04 11.61 -10.70
CA PRO A 36 -7.51 12.94 -10.43
C PRO A 36 -6.32 12.91 -9.48
N ASP A 37 -5.29 13.72 -9.72
CA ASP A 37 -4.11 13.77 -8.86
C ASP A 37 -4.44 14.22 -7.43
N SER A 38 -5.51 14.98 -7.20
CA SER A 38 -5.97 15.41 -5.88
C SER A 38 -6.32 14.24 -4.96
N GLU A 39 -6.69 13.10 -5.53
CA GLU A 39 -7.03 11.92 -4.75
C GLU A 39 -5.83 10.97 -4.56
N ARG A 40 -4.68 11.27 -5.18
CA ARG A 40 -3.49 10.41 -5.12
C ARG A 40 -2.58 10.89 -3.99
N TRP A 41 -1.92 9.94 -3.31
CA TRP A 41 -1.02 10.31 -2.22
C TRP A 41 0.28 10.94 -2.78
N GLY A 42 0.61 12.13 -2.30
CA GLY A 42 1.90 12.79 -2.60
C GLY A 42 2.03 13.42 -3.98
N THR A 43 0.95 13.61 -4.72
CA THR A 43 0.96 14.06 -6.13
C THR A 43 0.57 15.51 -6.35
N ASN A 44 0.04 16.19 -5.33
CA ASN A 44 -0.46 17.58 -5.44
C ASN A 44 0.58 18.60 -5.93
N LEU A 45 1.87 18.23 -5.98
CA LEU A 45 2.97 19.08 -6.44
C LEU A 45 3.57 18.64 -7.80
N GLY A 46 2.96 17.66 -8.49
CA GLY A 46 3.39 17.18 -9.81
C GLY A 46 4.47 16.09 -9.80
N GLU A 47 4.85 15.60 -10.99
CA GLU A 47 5.67 14.39 -11.18
C GLU A 47 7.03 14.42 -10.47
N LYS A 48 7.64 15.60 -10.36
CA LYS A 48 8.91 15.80 -9.65
C LYS A 48 8.82 15.48 -8.15
N HIS A 49 7.61 15.48 -7.59
CA HIS A 49 7.34 15.22 -6.18
C HIS A 49 6.61 13.89 -5.93
N PHE A 50 6.39 13.08 -6.98
CA PHE A 50 5.78 11.77 -6.82
C PHE A 50 6.55 10.92 -5.80
N PRO A 51 5.82 10.12 -5.01
CA PRO A 51 6.42 9.11 -4.14
C PRO A 51 7.40 8.23 -4.91
N PHE A 52 8.43 7.77 -4.22
CA PHE A 52 9.54 7.05 -4.82
C PHE A 52 9.08 5.84 -5.63
N VAL A 53 8.25 4.96 -5.04
CA VAL A 53 7.72 3.77 -5.71
C VAL A 53 6.98 4.11 -7.01
N ARG A 54 6.21 5.20 -7.03
CA ARG A 54 5.52 5.64 -8.25
C ARG A 54 6.48 6.08 -9.35
N SER A 55 7.59 6.74 -9.00
CA SER A 55 8.61 7.13 -9.98
C SER A 55 9.28 5.91 -10.66
N LEU A 56 9.19 4.73 -10.04
CA LEU A 56 9.63 3.45 -10.60
C LEU A 56 8.56 2.75 -11.45
N GLY A 57 7.38 3.35 -11.62
CA GLY A 57 6.22 2.71 -12.27
C GLY A 57 5.58 1.62 -11.41
N GLY A 58 5.76 1.67 -10.09
CA GLY A 58 5.24 0.69 -9.15
C GLY A 58 4.01 1.14 -8.36
N ILE A 59 3.38 0.17 -7.72
CA ILE A 59 2.33 0.32 -6.72
C ILE A 59 2.96 0.14 -5.34
N SER A 60 2.73 1.10 -4.45
CA SER A 60 3.14 1.01 -3.05
C SER A 60 2.31 -0.05 -2.32
N VAL A 61 3.00 -0.92 -1.59
CA VAL A 61 2.43 -1.92 -0.70
C VAL A 61 3.12 -1.83 0.66
N PHE A 62 2.41 -2.17 1.72
CA PHE A 62 2.96 -2.32 3.05
C PHE A 62 3.49 -3.74 3.24
N ASP A 63 4.77 -3.87 3.54
CA ASP A 63 5.43 -5.15 3.82
C ASP A 63 5.57 -5.33 5.34
N PHE A 64 4.65 -6.09 5.93
CA PHE A 64 4.61 -6.34 7.38
C PHE A 64 5.17 -7.70 7.77
N ARG A 65 5.98 -8.33 6.91
CA ARG A 65 6.57 -9.65 7.17
C ARG A 65 7.71 -9.58 8.19
N ASP A 66 8.58 -8.59 8.06
CA ASP A 66 9.79 -8.43 8.87
C ASP A 66 10.00 -6.95 9.26
N PHE A 67 9.01 -6.35 9.93
CA PHE A 67 9.07 -4.94 10.35
C PHE A 67 9.06 -4.80 11.87
N ASP A 68 9.62 -3.69 12.34
CA ASP A 68 9.58 -3.31 13.76
C ASP A 68 8.22 -2.67 14.08
N ALA A 69 7.34 -3.44 14.72
CA ALA A 69 6.02 -2.98 15.14
C ALA A 69 6.07 -1.93 16.26
N ASP A 70 7.19 -1.83 16.99
CA ASP A 70 7.39 -0.84 18.05
C ASP A 70 7.76 0.54 17.50
N ALA A 71 8.19 0.62 16.22
CA ALA A 71 8.36 1.89 15.52
C ALA A 71 7.00 2.60 15.31
N THR A 72 6.96 3.93 15.22
CA THR A 72 5.68 4.67 15.10
C THR A 72 5.35 5.14 13.68
N ASP A 73 6.26 4.95 12.72
CA ASP A 73 6.14 5.45 11.34
C ASP A 73 4.89 4.91 10.61
N TRP A 74 4.41 3.72 10.98
CA TRP A 74 3.21 3.10 10.41
C TRP A 74 1.89 3.74 10.88
N ALA A 75 1.87 4.41 12.04
CA ALA A 75 0.64 4.88 12.72
C ALA A 75 -0.12 5.96 11.93
N THR A 76 0.52 6.58 10.94
CA THR A 76 -0.13 7.54 10.04
C THR A 76 -1.04 6.85 9.00
N PHE A 77 -0.78 5.57 8.71
CA PHE A 77 -1.44 4.81 7.64
C PHE A 77 -2.30 3.65 8.15
N VAL A 78 -1.89 3.04 9.26
CA VAL A 78 -2.47 1.81 9.82
C VAL A 78 -3.25 2.13 11.11
N PRO A 79 -4.42 1.49 11.35
CA PRO A 79 -5.19 0.66 10.41
C PRO A 79 -5.98 1.49 9.39
N CYS A 80 -6.08 2.79 9.60
CA CYS A 80 -6.80 3.69 8.71
C CYS A 80 -6.19 5.08 8.83
N ARG A 81 -5.99 5.74 7.69
CA ARG A 81 -5.52 7.13 7.65
C ARG A 81 -6.50 8.01 8.41
N THR A 82 -5.99 9.01 9.13
CA THR A 82 -6.79 9.88 10.01
C THR A 82 -7.92 10.62 9.29
N GLU A 83 -7.76 10.86 7.98
CA GLU A 83 -8.76 11.54 7.14
C GLU A 83 -9.87 10.60 6.64
N TRP A 84 -9.76 9.29 6.86
CA TRP A 84 -10.66 8.27 6.32
C TRP A 84 -11.55 7.68 7.42
N GLN A 85 -12.82 7.43 7.08
CA GLN A 85 -13.77 6.74 7.98
C GLN A 85 -13.62 5.21 7.92
N SER A 86 -13.03 4.69 6.85
CA SER A 86 -12.74 3.27 6.68
C SER A 86 -11.58 3.08 5.71
N ALA A 87 -10.94 1.92 5.79
CA ALA A 87 -9.88 1.51 4.88
C ALA A 87 -10.09 0.07 4.44
N VAL A 88 -9.99 -0.17 3.13
CA VAL A 88 -9.91 -1.52 2.56
C VAL A 88 -8.45 -1.94 2.57
N TRP A 89 -8.17 -3.11 3.10
CA TRP A 89 -6.85 -3.74 3.11
C TRP A 89 -6.89 -5.00 2.26
N ILE A 90 -6.10 -5.03 1.20
CA ILE A 90 -6.01 -6.14 0.26
C ILE A 90 -4.70 -6.88 0.53
N GLU A 91 -4.77 -8.11 1.00
CA GLU A 91 -3.59 -8.95 1.14
C GLU A 91 -3.16 -9.44 -0.24
N VAL A 92 -1.87 -9.26 -0.54
CA VAL A 92 -1.30 -9.58 -1.84
C VAL A 92 -0.45 -10.85 -1.75
N ASP A 93 -0.79 -11.83 -2.59
CA ASP A 93 -0.01 -13.04 -2.79
C ASP A 93 1.27 -12.75 -3.58
N ILE A 94 2.35 -12.44 -2.86
CA ILE A 94 3.64 -12.17 -3.49
C ILE A 94 4.16 -13.34 -4.32
N SER A 95 3.76 -14.59 -4.05
CA SER A 95 4.19 -15.75 -4.85
C SER A 95 3.63 -15.70 -6.28
N LYS A 96 2.50 -15.02 -6.49
CA LYS A 96 1.89 -14.80 -7.81
C LYS A 96 2.47 -13.60 -8.56
N LEU A 97 3.32 -12.81 -7.91
CA LEU A 97 3.91 -11.59 -8.50
C LEU A 97 5.33 -11.79 -9.05
N GLY A 98 6.01 -12.85 -8.62
CA GLY A 98 7.39 -13.14 -9.03
C GLY A 98 8.32 -11.96 -8.79
N ASP A 99 9.15 -11.64 -9.78
CA ASP A 99 10.17 -10.56 -9.70
C ASP A 99 9.59 -9.15 -9.65
N SER A 100 8.29 -9.00 -9.89
CA SER A 100 7.59 -7.70 -9.85
C SER A 100 7.52 -7.15 -8.43
N PHE A 101 7.48 -8.01 -7.42
CA PHE A 101 7.48 -7.61 -6.02
C PHE A 101 8.89 -7.27 -5.53
N LYS A 102 9.01 -6.16 -4.80
CA LYS A 102 10.20 -5.72 -4.08
C LYS A 102 9.82 -5.48 -2.62
N SER A 103 10.57 -6.10 -1.70
CA SER A 103 10.34 -5.92 -0.26
C SER A 103 10.60 -4.49 0.19
N ALA A 104 10.11 -4.15 1.38
CA ALA A 104 10.39 -2.83 1.96
C ALA A 104 11.90 -2.56 2.15
N GLN A 105 12.66 -3.59 2.54
CA GLN A 105 14.11 -3.50 2.62
C GLN A 105 14.74 -3.20 1.25
N SER A 106 14.37 -3.92 0.19
CA SER A 106 14.93 -3.71 -1.14
C SER A 106 14.59 -2.33 -1.71
N ILE A 107 13.38 -1.82 -1.46
CA ILE A 107 13.02 -0.46 -1.89
C ILE A 107 13.79 0.60 -1.09
N ARG A 108 13.98 0.39 0.21
CA ARG A 108 14.79 1.28 1.04
C ARG A 108 16.26 1.33 0.56
N GLU A 109 16.86 0.18 0.31
CA GLU A 109 18.22 0.08 -0.22
C GLU A 109 18.35 0.81 -1.56
N LEU A 110 17.41 0.58 -2.47
CA LEU A 110 17.37 1.28 -3.76
C LEU A 110 17.21 2.79 -3.60
N TRP A 111 16.33 3.25 -2.68
CA TRP A 111 16.12 4.68 -2.40
C TRP A 111 17.41 5.37 -1.95
N HIS A 112 18.20 4.69 -1.09
CA HIS A 112 19.51 5.17 -0.65
C HIS A 112 20.55 5.14 -1.77
N GLU A 113 20.61 4.04 -2.54
CA GLU A 113 21.57 3.88 -3.64
C GLU A 113 21.45 5.00 -4.67
N VAL A 114 20.22 5.40 -5.02
CA VAL A 114 19.98 6.46 -6.00
C VAL A 114 20.01 7.88 -5.39
N ASN A 115 20.35 8.02 -4.11
CA ASN A 115 20.30 9.29 -3.36
C ASN A 115 18.98 10.06 -3.57
N SER A 116 17.85 9.35 -3.51
CA SER A 116 16.54 9.93 -3.78
C SER A 116 16.12 10.90 -2.67
N THR A 117 15.47 11.99 -3.04
CA THR A 117 14.80 12.91 -2.10
C THR A 117 13.28 12.79 -2.14
N ARG A 118 12.75 11.82 -2.90
CA ARG A 118 11.31 11.59 -3.05
C ARG A 118 10.72 10.99 -1.77
N LYS A 119 9.43 11.28 -1.53
CA LYS A 119 8.67 10.73 -0.41
C LYS A 119 8.71 9.20 -0.44
N PHE A 120 8.95 8.61 0.72
CA PHE A 120 9.06 7.18 0.96
C PHE A 120 8.55 6.90 2.38
N ILE A 121 7.73 5.87 2.57
CA ILE A 121 7.26 5.45 3.90
C ILE A 121 8.30 4.48 4.45
N THR A 122 9.12 4.99 5.37
CA THR A 122 10.29 4.29 5.87
C THR A 122 9.94 2.94 6.52
N GLN A 123 10.81 1.94 6.31
CA GLN A 123 10.76 0.58 6.86
C GLN A 123 9.65 -0.35 6.36
N ILE A 124 8.49 0.19 5.95
CA ILE A 124 7.31 -0.63 5.64
C ILE A 124 6.87 -0.54 4.18
N GLU A 125 7.35 0.42 3.38
CA GLU A 125 6.95 0.54 1.97
C GLU A 125 7.77 -0.40 1.07
N GLY A 126 7.12 -1.48 0.64
CA GLY A 126 7.52 -2.27 -0.51
C GLY A 126 6.90 -1.75 -1.81
N ALA A 127 7.17 -2.45 -2.91
CA ALA A 127 6.60 -2.11 -4.22
C ALA A 127 6.22 -3.35 -5.02
N VAL A 128 5.18 -3.20 -5.85
CA VAL A 128 4.95 -4.07 -6.99
C VAL A 128 5.12 -3.26 -8.26
N ILE A 129 6.11 -3.61 -9.08
CA ILE A 129 6.36 -2.95 -10.37
C ILE A 129 5.32 -3.42 -11.38
N GLY A 130 4.58 -2.49 -12.00
CA GLY A 130 3.46 -2.81 -12.88
C GLY A 130 2.13 -2.92 -12.14
N SER A 131 1.25 -3.82 -12.60
CA SER A 131 -0.10 -4.00 -12.03
C SER A 131 -0.19 -5.18 -11.08
N ILE A 132 -1.03 -5.09 -10.05
CA ILE A 132 -1.37 -6.24 -9.19
C ILE A 132 -2.70 -6.82 -9.67
N PRO A 133 -2.73 -8.01 -10.30
CA PRO A 133 -3.98 -8.61 -10.74
C PRO A 133 -4.84 -9.02 -9.54
N THR A 134 -6.17 -8.98 -9.66
CA THR A 134 -7.10 -9.43 -8.60
C THR A 134 -6.91 -10.91 -8.26
N LEU A 135 -6.41 -11.71 -9.19
CA LEU A 135 -6.01 -13.11 -8.95
C LEU A 135 -4.89 -13.25 -7.91
N ALA A 136 -4.14 -12.18 -7.64
CA ALA A 136 -3.14 -12.13 -6.58
C ALA A 136 -3.72 -11.72 -5.22
N PHE A 137 -5.02 -11.43 -5.10
CA PHE A 137 -5.60 -11.08 -3.80
C PHE A 137 -5.85 -12.36 -3.00
N LYS A 138 -5.34 -12.43 -1.77
CA LYS A 138 -5.56 -13.57 -0.86
C LYS A 138 -6.78 -13.38 0.00
N GLN A 139 -6.86 -12.21 0.64
CA GLN A 139 -7.99 -11.79 1.44
C GLN A 139 -8.16 -10.28 1.33
N VAL A 140 -9.38 -9.83 1.57
CA VAL A 140 -9.71 -8.40 1.60
C VAL A 140 -10.42 -8.13 2.92
N LEU A 141 -9.90 -7.16 3.67
CA LEU A 141 -10.45 -6.72 4.94
C LEU A 141 -10.91 -5.27 4.83
N VAL A 142 -11.88 -4.89 5.66
CA VAL A 142 -12.31 -3.51 5.85
C VAL A 142 -12.15 -3.17 7.32
N TYR A 143 -11.40 -2.11 7.58
CA TYR A 143 -11.38 -1.46 8.88
C TYR A 143 -12.43 -0.36 8.94
N ASP A 144 -13.25 -0.37 9.98
CA ASP A 144 -14.26 0.66 10.28
C ASP A 144 -13.83 1.44 11.53
N THR A 145 -13.61 2.75 11.41
CA THR A 145 -13.14 3.57 12.54
C THR A 145 -14.19 3.77 13.63
N GLN A 146 -15.48 3.62 13.32
CA GLN A 146 -16.54 3.72 14.33
C GLN A 146 -16.61 2.48 15.21
N LYS A 147 -16.35 1.31 14.61
CA LYS A 147 -16.33 0.02 15.32
C LYS A 147 -14.95 -0.33 15.86
N SER A 148 -13.91 0.36 15.38
CA SER A 148 -12.51 0.08 15.66
C SER A 148 -12.13 -1.37 15.40
N SER A 149 -12.65 -1.96 14.32
CA SER A 149 -12.48 -3.38 14.03
C SER A 149 -12.35 -3.68 12.54
N PHE A 150 -11.70 -4.81 12.25
CA PHE A 150 -11.65 -5.40 10.92
C PHE A 150 -12.84 -6.35 10.68
N SER A 151 -13.26 -6.41 9.43
CA SER A 151 -14.19 -7.42 8.92
C SER A 151 -13.77 -7.87 7.53
N THR A 152 -14.02 -9.12 7.17
CA THR A 152 -13.73 -9.61 5.82
C THR A 152 -14.71 -9.04 4.81
N LEU A 153 -14.19 -8.56 3.68
CA LEU A 153 -14.99 -8.14 2.53
C LEU A 153 -15.15 -9.35 1.60
N ALA A 154 -16.39 -9.79 1.41
CA ALA A 154 -16.76 -10.90 0.54
C ALA A 154 -16.65 -10.53 -0.95
#